data_AF-A0ABD5XQ79-F1
#
_entry.id   AF-A0ABD5XQ79-F1
#
_cell.length_a   1.000
_cell.length_b   1.000
_cell.length_c   1.000
_cell.angle_alpha   90.00
_cell.angle_beta   90.00
_cell.angle_gamma   90.00
#
_symmetry.space_group_name_H-M   'P 1'
#
loop_
_entity.id
_entity.type
_entity.pdbx_description
1 polymer ?
#
loop_
_entity_poly.entity_id
_entity_poly.type
_entity_poly.pdbx_seq_one_letter_code
_entity_poly.pdbx_strand_id
1 'polypeptide(L)'
;MTLITPSGQKDVSSTRGLMQTTLMSLMAQLNNDFRIRKSKESMARSFIEKKNWKAVNPIVPLGYDLTDDDWIQKNAEKAPIVKDLFEEFVDCEVYQEAKRRIEQRHGDVLDGHRVKTLLQEFAYKGKPQLPENTALDYEGRKIRDEPELQIVDERTFDEAQRIIEEKNQKYETDNSKGLVDFIQEFDLFTVVESSSGRIAVRIMPWCAGERRTAIDHRCTNQGPHVSLH
;
A
#
# COMPACT_ATOMS: atom_id res chain seq x y z
N MET A 1 -6.38 26.37 35.57
CA MET A 1 -6.62 26.12 34.14
C MET A 1 -7.97 25.43 34.02
N THR A 2 -8.85 25.91 33.16
CA THR A 2 -10.25 25.45 33.08
C THR A 2 -10.53 24.91 31.69
N LEU A 3 -11.04 23.69 31.59
CA LEU A 3 -11.47 23.09 30.33
C LEU A 3 -13.00 23.18 30.20
N ILE A 4 -13.47 23.56 29.03
CA ILE A 4 -14.90 23.55 28.70
C ILE A 4 -15.20 22.23 27.99
N THR A 5 -16.12 21.44 28.55
CA THR A 5 -16.60 20.18 27.95
C THR A 5 -18.10 20.27 27.67
N PRO A 6 -18.70 19.37 26.87
CA PRO A 6 -20.15 19.31 26.69
C PRO A 6 -20.93 19.12 28.00
N SER A 7 -20.28 18.63 29.06
CA SER A 7 -20.84 18.47 30.40
C SER A 7 -20.67 19.68 31.34
N GLY A 8 -20.07 20.78 30.86
CA GLY A 8 -19.82 22.01 31.61
C GLY A 8 -18.33 22.40 31.74
N GLN A 9 -18.08 23.51 32.44
CA GLN A 9 -16.73 23.97 32.82
C GLN A 9 -16.15 23.08 33.93
N LYS A 10 -14.91 22.61 33.73
CA LYS A 10 -14.17 21.85 34.74
C LYS A 10 -12.83 22.48 35.03
N ASP A 11 -12.58 22.71 36.32
CA ASP A 11 -11.30 23.18 36.81
C ASP A 11 -10.31 22.02 36.92
N VAL A 12 -9.42 21.91 35.92
CA VAL A 12 -8.36 20.89 35.86
C VAL A 12 -7.16 21.22 36.74
N SER A 13 -7.17 22.37 37.43
CA SER A 13 -6.19 22.66 38.50
C SER A 13 -6.41 21.79 39.73
N SER A 14 -7.62 21.25 39.91
CA SER A 14 -7.98 20.41 41.05
C SER A 14 -7.77 18.93 40.73
N THR A 15 -7.27 18.14 41.68
CA THR A 15 -7.06 16.69 41.51
C THR A 15 -8.36 15.97 41.13
N ARG A 16 -9.50 16.42 41.68
CA ARG A 16 -10.83 15.89 41.35
C ARG A 16 -11.26 16.24 39.92
N GLY A 17 -11.07 17.49 39.49
CA GLY A 17 -11.39 17.93 38.13
C GLY A 17 -10.52 17.26 37.07
N LEU A 18 -9.23 17.05 37.37
CA LEU A 18 -8.32 16.28 36.54
C LEU A 18 -8.76 14.82 36.42
N MET A 19 -8.98 14.11 37.53
CA MET A 19 -9.45 12.72 37.52
C MET A 19 -10.76 12.55 36.75
N GLN A 20 -11.73 13.44 36.96
CA GLN A 20 -13.02 13.36 36.28
C GLN A 20 -12.90 13.62 34.77
N THR A 21 -12.01 14.54 34.37
CA THR A 21 -11.77 14.83 32.95
C THR A 21 -11.04 13.66 32.29
N THR A 22 -10.02 13.11 32.92
CA THR A 22 -9.30 11.93 32.43
C THR A 22 -10.23 10.73 32.27
N LEU A 23 -11.10 10.45 33.25
CA LEU A 23 -12.09 9.38 33.14
C LEU A 23 -13.07 9.61 31.98
N MET A 24 -13.53 10.85 31.78
CA MET A 24 -14.40 11.18 30.66
C MET A 24 -13.70 11.02 29.31
N SER A 25 -12.45 11.44 29.19
CA SER A 25 -11.66 11.23 27.98
C SER A 25 -11.46 9.74 27.68
N LEU A 26 -11.15 8.94 28.71
CA LEU A 26 -11.03 7.48 28.57
C LEU A 26 -12.36 6.85 28.14
N MET A 27 -13.48 7.23 28.76
CA MET A 27 -14.80 6.72 28.38
C MET A 27 -15.21 7.15 26.97
N ALA A 28 -14.87 8.37 26.55
CA ALA A 28 -15.10 8.84 25.19
C ALA A 28 -14.29 8.01 24.17
N GLN A 29 -13.03 7.71 24.50
CA GLN A 29 -12.18 6.83 23.69
C GLN A 29 -12.78 5.42 23.60
N LEU A 30 -13.12 4.80 24.72
CA LEU A 30 -13.73 3.47 24.74
C LEU A 30 -15.04 3.42 23.92
N ASN A 31 -15.88 4.45 24.05
CA ASN A 31 -17.12 4.54 23.26
C ASN A 31 -16.84 4.69 21.76
N ASN A 32 -15.81 5.46 21.38
CA ASN A 32 -15.40 5.56 19.98
C ASN A 32 -14.86 4.23 19.46
N ASP A 33 -14.04 3.53 20.24
CA ASP A 33 -13.49 2.22 19.88
C ASP A 33 -14.61 1.19 19.67
N PHE A 34 -15.61 1.15 20.56
CA PHE A 34 -16.79 0.31 20.39
C PHE A 34 -17.59 0.65 19.14
N ARG A 35 -17.71 1.93 18.78
CA ARG A 35 -18.40 2.37 17.55
C ARG A 35 -17.63 1.94 16.31
N ILE A 36 -16.31 2.09 16.30
CA ILE A 36 -15.45 1.65 15.20
C ILE A 36 -15.58 0.13 15.03
N ARG A 37 -15.51 -0.64 16.11
CA ARG A 37 -15.65 -2.11 16.06
C ARG A 37 -17.00 -2.53 15.49
N LYS A 38 -18.11 -1.98 16.00
CA LYS A 38 -19.45 -2.26 15.46
C LYS A 38 -19.59 -1.88 13.99
N SER A 39 -18.96 -0.78 13.56
CA SER A 39 -18.95 -0.38 12.16
C SER A 39 -18.22 -1.42 11.31
N LYS A 40 -17.04 -1.87 11.74
CA LYS A 40 -16.26 -2.91 11.05
C LYS A 40 -17.00 -4.24 10.99
N GLU A 41 -17.61 -4.68 12.08
CA GLU A 41 -18.47 -5.88 12.09
C GLU A 41 -19.61 -5.77 11.06
N SER A 42 -20.25 -4.60 10.98
CA SER A 42 -21.33 -4.35 10.00
C SER A 42 -20.83 -4.37 8.56
N MET A 43 -19.67 -3.77 8.29
CA MET A 43 -19.01 -3.81 6.97
C MET A 43 -18.64 -5.25 6.60
N ALA A 44 -18.05 -6.00 7.53
CA ALA A 44 -17.68 -7.40 7.36
C ALA A 44 -18.89 -8.28 7.02
N ARG A 45 -20.00 -8.15 7.76
CA ARG A 45 -21.25 -8.87 7.45
C ARG A 45 -21.81 -8.47 6.08
N SER A 46 -21.74 -7.19 5.71
CA SER A 46 -22.22 -6.73 4.40
C SER A 46 -21.42 -7.35 3.25
N PHE A 47 -20.10 -7.49 3.42
CA PHE A 47 -19.25 -8.19 2.45
C PHE A 47 -19.52 -9.71 2.42
N ILE A 48 -19.48 -10.37 3.58
CA ILE A 48 -19.54 -11.84 3.68
C ILE A 48 -20.95 -12.38 3.44
N GLU A 49 -21.99 -11.71 3.91
CA GLU A 49 -23.37 -12.23 3.84
C GLU A 49 -24.12 -11.64 2.66
N LYS A 50 -23.97 -10.33 2.40
CA LYS A 50 -24.79 -9.59 1.43
C LYS A 50 -24.14 -9.38 0.06
N LYS A 51 -22.95 -9.91 -0.20
CA LYS A 51 -22.21 -9.70 -1.45
C LYS A 51 -22.07 -8.21 -1.81
N ASN A 52 -21.67 -7.37 -0.84
CA ASN A 52 -21.34 -5.97 -1.11
C ASN A 52 -19.83 -5.75 -1.02
N TRP A 53 -19.17 -5.57 -2.18
CA TRP A 53 -17.73 -5.35 -2.29
C TRP A 53 -17.33 -4.01 -1.69
N LYS A 54 -18.07 -2.95 -2.03
CA LYS A 54 -17.82 -1.57 -1.61
C LYS A 54 -17.86 -1.38 -0.10
N ALA A 55 -18.51 -2.29 0.63
CA ALA A 55 -18.58 -2.23 2.09
C ALA A 55 -17.19 -2.23 2.76
N VAL A 56 -16.20 -2.89 2.16
CA VAL A 56 -14.84 -2.98 2.70
C VAL A 56 -13.76 -2.53 1.72
N ASN A 57 -14.04 -2.61 0.41
CA ASN A 57 -13.08 -2.28 -0.65
C ASN A 57 -13.64 -1.16 -1.54
N PRO A 58 -13.13 0.09 -1.42
CA PRO A 58 -13.62 1.21 -2.20
C PRO A 58 -13.22 1.12 -3.68
N ILE A 59 -12.16 0.37 -3.99
CA ILE A 59 -11.60 0.22 -5.34
C ILE A 59 -11.89 -1.20 -5.83
N VAL A 60 -12.29 -1.31 -7.09
CA VAL A 60 -12.49 -2.59 -7.78
C VAL A 60 -11.16 -3.02 -8.39
N PRO A 61 -10.68 -4.25 -8.15
CA PRO A 61 -9.44 -4.72 -8.75
C PRO A 61 -9.56 -4.82 -10.28
N LEU A 62 -8.43 -4.62 -10.98
CA LEU A 62 -8.34 -4.82 -12.43
C LEU A 62 -8.84 -6.21 -12.82
N GLY A 63 -9.51 -6.37 -13.96
CA GLY A 63 -10.08 -7.67 -14.34
C GLY A 63 -11.48 -7.94 -13.80
N TYR A 64 -12.03 -7.06 -12.95
CA TYR A 64 -13.42 -7.10 -12.51
C TYR A 64 -14.16 -5.79 -12.83
N ASP A 65 -15.48 -5.89 -12.93
CA ASP A 65 -16.40 -4.76 -12.89
C ASP A 65 -17.41 -4.97 -11.73
N LEU A 66 -18.10 -3.89 -11.35
CA LEU A 66 -19.19 -3.96 -10.39
C LEU A 66 -20.50 -4.34 -11.06
N THR A 67 -21.24 -5.24 -10.42
CA THR A 67 -22.63 -5.52 -10.74
C THR A 67 -23.55 -4.47 -10.13
N ASP A 68 -24.82 -4.48 -10.54
CA ASP A 68 -25.87 -3.62 -9.98
C ASP A 68 -26.08 -3.85 -8.47
N ASP A 69 -25.71 -5.04 -7.97
CA ASP A 69 -25.81 -5.43 -6.56
C ASP A 69 -24.57 -5.03 -5.73
N ASP A 70 -23.68 -4.18 -6.25
CA ASP A 70 -22.41 -3.78 -5.64
C ASP A 70 -21.44 -4.96 -5.37
N TRP A 71 -21.57 -6.08 -6.09
CA TRP A 71 -20.59 -7.18 -6.08
C TRP A 71 -19.65 -7.12 -7.28
N ILE A 72 -18.55 -7.85 -7.23
CA ILE A 72 -17.61 -7.93 -8.35
C ILE A 72 -17.98 -9.08 -9.29
N GLN A 73 -17.74 -8.88 -10.58
CA GLN A 73 -17.87 -9.88 -11.63
C GLN A 73 -16.69 -9.76 -12.60
N LYS A 74 -16.24 -10.89 -13.16
CA LYS A 74 -15.15 -10.92 -14.14
C LYS A 74 -15.48 -10.07 -15.36
N ASN A 75 -14.54 -9.22 -15.74
CA ASN A 75 -14.53 -8.55 -17.03
C ASN A 75 -13.74 -9.40 -18.04
N ALA A 76 -14.40 -9.81 -19.13
CA ALA A 76 -13.82 -10.72 -20.13
C ALA A 76 -12.62 -10.12 -20.88
N GLU A 77 -12.55 -8.79 -21.02
CA GLU A 77 -11.48 -8.08 -21.73
C GLU A 77 -10.27 -7.83 -20.84
N LYS A 78 -10.52 -7.51 -19.56
CA LYS A 78 -9.46 -7.15 -18.59
C LYS A 78 -8.90 -8.36 -17.85
N ALA A 79 -9.66 -9.45 -17.69
CA ALA A 79 -9.20 -10.64 -16.98
C ALA A 79 -7.93 -11.28 -17.60
N PRO A 80 -7.77 -11.36 -18.94
CA PRO A 80 -6.52 -11.83 -19.54
C PRO A 80 -5.29 -11.01 -19.15
N ILE A 81 -5.44 -9.69 -18.98
CA ILE A 81 -4.34 -8.79 -18.58
C ILE A 81 -3.81 -9.17 -17.20
N VAL A 82 -4.72 -9.45 -16.25
CA VAL A 82 -4.35 -9.90 -14.91
C VAL A 82 -3.65 -11.25 -14.96
N LYS A 83 -4.16 -12.18 -15.77
CA LYS A 83 -3.53 -13.49 -15.94
C LYS A 83 -2.10 -13.35 -16.46
N ASP A 84 -1.90 -12.59 -17.53
CA ASP A 84 -0.58 -12.28 -18.07
C ASP A 84 0.32 -11.64 -17.02
N LEU A 85 -0.20 -10.71 -16.20
CA LEU A 85 0.57 -10.05 -15.15
C LEU A 85 1.13 -11.05 -14.12
N PHE A 86 0.32 -12.03 -13.70
CA PHE A 86 0.76 -13.08 -12.79
C PHE A 86 1.83 -13.96 -13.45
N GLU A 87 1.62 -14.39 -14.69
CA GLU A 87 2.56 -15.22 -15.43
C GLU A 87 3.91 -14.51 -15.64
N GLU A 88 3.89 -13.25 -16.08
CA GLU A 88 5.10 -12.44 -16.26
C GLU A 88 5.81 -12.17 -14.93
N PHE A 89 5.07 -11.92 -13.85
CA PHE A 89 5.68 -11.72 -12.53
C PHE A 89 6.34 -13.00 -12.01
N VAL A 90 5.72 -14.16 -12.20
CA VAL A 90 6.33 -15.45 -11.83
C VAL A 90 7.58 -15.73 -12.67
N ASP A 91 7.58 -15.35 -13.95
CA ASP A 91 8.75 -15.53 -14.83
C ASP A 91 9.93 -14.62 -14.45
N CYS A 92 9.68 -13.31 -14.25
CA CYS A 92 10.76 -12.35 -14.05
C CYS A 92 11.07 -12.06 -12.57
N GLU A 93 10.16 -12.39 -11.67
CA GLU A 93 10.21 -12.09 -10.22
C GLU A 93 10.48 -10.61 -9.91
N VAL A 94 10.25 -9.67 -10.83
CA VAL A 94 10.57 -8.25 -10.64
C VAL A 94 9.36 -7.40 -11.01
N TYR A 95 8.79 -6.68 -10.03
CA TYR A 95 7.55 -5.92 -10.21
C TYR A 95 7.60 -4.94 -11.39
N GLN A 96 8.71 -4.20 -11.51
CA GLN A 96 8.89 -3.19 -12.57
C GLN A 96 9.03 -3.83 -13.95
N GLU A 97 9.69 -4.98 -14.04
CA GLU A 97 9.85 -5.69 -15.31
C GLU A 97 8.52 -6.32 -15.74
N ALA A 98 7.77 -6.91 -14.81
CA ALA A 98 6.42 -7.40 -15.07
C ALA A 98 5.51 -6.26 -15.57
N LYS A 99 5.52 -5.10 -14.88
CA LYS A 99 4.79 -3.89 -15.31
C LYS A 99 5.14 -3.52 -16.75
N ARG A 100 6.44 -3.35 -17.02
CA ARG A 100 6.97 -2.93 -18.33
C ARG A 100 6.54 -3.89 -19.45
N ARG A 101 6.59 -5.21 -19.22
CA ARG A 101 6.20 -6.21 -20.21
C ARG A 101 4.70 -6.21 -20.48
N ILE A 102 3.88 -6.04 -19.45
CA ILE A 102 2.43 -5.92 -19.59
C ILE A 102 2.06 -4.64 -20.33
N GLU A 103 2.67 -3.52 -19.98
CA GLU A 103 2.40 -2.24 -20.64
C GLU A 103 2.83 -2.24 -22.12
N GLN A 104 3.91 -2.94 -22.44
CA GLN A 104 4.34 -3.13 -23.82
C GLN A 104 3.33 -3.94 -24.64
N ARG A 105 2.58 -4.86 -24.02
CA ARG A 105 1.63 -5.75 -24.69
C ARG A 105 0.22 -5.17 -24.76
N HIS A 106 -0.23 -4.55 -23.67
CA HIS A 106 -1.62 -4.14 -23.46
C HIS A 106 -1.80 -2.62 -23.42
N GLY A 107 -0.72 -1.85 -23.49
CA GLY A 107 -0.73 -0.39 -23.29
C GLY A 107 -0.67 -0.03 -21.81
N ASP A 108 -0.82 1.26 -21.50
CA ASP A 108 -0.72 1.80 -20.14
C ASP A 108 -1.98 1.48 -19.29
N VAL A 109 -2.22 0.19 -19.05
CA VAL A 109 -3.40 -0.36 -18.37
C VAL A 109 -3.20 -0.56 -16.87
N LEU A 110 -1.96 -0.41 -16.41
CA LEU A 110 -1.56 -0.54 -15.01
C LEU A 110 -1.35 0.83 -14.34
N ASP A 111 -1.63 1.93 -15.03
CA ASP A 111 -1.48 3.28 -14.49
C ASP A 111 -2.27 3.45 -13.18
N GLY A 112 -1.62 4.04 -12.19
CA GLY A 112 -2.16 4.19 -10.82
C GLY A 112 -2.26 2.90 -9.99
N HIS A 113 -2.02 1.71 -10.56
CA HIS A 113 -2.04 0.45 -9.81
C HIS A 113 -0.64 0.04 -9.35
N ARG A 114 -0.52 -0.26 -8.04
CA ARG A 114 0.68 -0.93 -7.52
C ARG A 114 0.63 -2.41 -7.89
N VAL A 115 1.57 -2.88 -8.71
CA VAL A 115 1.65 -4.29 -9.14
C VAL A 115 1.60 -5.25 -7.96
N LYS A 116 2.34 -4.96 -6.88
CA LYS A 116 2.31 -5.75 -5.63
C LYS A 116 0.89 -5.89 -5.07
N THR A 117 0.11 -4.80 -5.05
CA THR A 117 -1.28 -4.82 -4.56
C THR A 117 -2.19 -5.67 -5.45
N LEU A 118 -2.01 -5.62 -6.77
CA LEU A 118 -2.75 -6.51 -7.68
C LEU A 118 -2.37 -7.97 -7.41
N LEU A 119 -1.07 -8.30 -7.34
CA LEU A 119 -0.62 -9.68 -7.12
C LEU A 119 -1.11 -10.27 -5.79
N GLN A 120 -1.39 -9.46 -4.78
CA GLN A 120 -1.88 -9.90 -3.46
C GLN A 120 -3.40 -10.01 -3.36
N GLU A 121 -4.17 -9.69 -4.41
CA GLU A 121 -5.63 -9.70 -4.35
C GLU A 121 -6.21 -11.13 -4.45
N PHE A 122 -6.79 -11.63 -3.35
CA PHE A 122 -7.29 -13.00 -3.24
C PHE A 122 -8.54 -13.26 -4.09
N ALA A 123 -9.26 -12.21 -4.51
CA ALA A 123 -10.34 -12.37 -5.48
C ALA A 123 -9.86 -13.08 -6.76
N TYR A 124 -8.61 -12.87 -7.18
CA TYR A 124 -8.05 -13.49 -8.38
C TYR A 124 -7.96 -15.02 -8.33
N LYS A 125 -7.86 -15.62 -7.14
CA LYS A 125 -7.96 -17.07 -6.95
C LYS A 125 -9.36 -17.55 -6.56
N GLY A 126 -10.38 -16.69 -6.70
CA GLY A 126 -11.77 -17.00 -6.36
C GLY A 126 -12.04 -17.05 -4.86
N LYS A 127 -11.19 -16.42 -4.03
CA LYS A 127 -11.33 -16.43 -2.57
C LYS A 127 -11.32 -15.00 -1.99
N PRO A 128 -12.21 -14.09 -2.43
CA PRO A 128 -12.24 -12.72 -1.90
C PRO A 128 -12.31 -12.70 -0.37
N GLN A 129 -11.50 -11.84 0.24
CA GLN A 129 -11.28 -11.82 1.69
C GLN A 129 -11.50 -10.43 2.29
N LEU A 130 -11.85 -10.41 3.58
CA LEU A 130 -11.89 -9.18 4.34
C LEU A 130 -10.48 -8.59 4.48
N PRO A 131 -10.30 -7.28 4.29
CA PRO A 131 -9.06 -6.60 4.63
C PRO A 131 -8.69 -6.82 6.10
N GLU A 132 -7.39 -6.95 6.40
CA GLU A 132 -6.88 -7.30 7.74
C GLU A 132 -7.45 -6.40 8.85
N ASN A 133 -7.51 -5.09 8.61
CA ASN A 133 -8.01 -4.11 9.57
C ASN A 133 -9.48 -4.32 9.98
N THR A 134 -10.27 -4.98 9.13
CA THR A 134 -11.69 -5.29 9.34
C THR A 134 -11.84 -6.72 9.82
N ALA A 135 -10.98 -7.62 9.34
CA ALA A 135 -10.93 -9.02 9.73
C ALA A 135 -10.52 -9.23 11.20
N LEU A 136 -9.66 -8.39 11.78
CA LEU A 136 -9.25 -8.51 13.19
C LEU A 136 -10.43 -8.37 14.17
N ASP A 137 -11.38 -7.50 13.83
CA ASP A 137 -12.54 -7.19 14.65
C ASP A 137 -13.76 -8.08 14.34
N TYR A 138 -13.63 -9.01 13.39
CA TYR A 138 -14.71 -9.89 12.95
C TYR A 138 -14.44 -11.34 13.32
N GLU A 139 -15.32 -11.91 14.15
CA GLU A 139 -15.22 -13.31 14.63
C GLU A 139 -15.75 -14.34 13.62
N GLY A 140 -16.46 -13.90 12.57
CA GLY A 140 -17.04 -14.78 11.56
C GLY A 140 -16.05 -15.21 10.46
N ARG A 141 -16.60 -15.85 9.41
CA ARG A 141 -15.83 -16.26 8.24
C ARG A 141 -15.24 -15.03 7.52
N LYS A 142 -13.92 -15.01 7.28
CA LYS A 142 -13.21 -13.86 6.69
C LYS A 142 -12.99 -13.97 5.18
N ILE A 143 -13.14 -15.18 4.65
CA ILE A 143 -12.90 -15.54 3.24
C ILE A 143 -14.20 -16.07 2.67
N ARG A 144 -14.50 -15.74 1.43
CA ARG A 144 -15.66 -16.28 0.71
C ARG A 144 -15.17 -17.09 -0.48
N ASP A 145 -15.61 -18.35 -0.59
CA ASP A 145 -15.30 -19.21 -1.74
C ASP A 145 -16.24 -18.87 -2.91
N GLU A 146 -15.69 -18.27 -3.95
CA GLU A 146 -16.39 -17.82 -5.17
C GLU A 146 -15.53 -18.23 -6.40
N PRO A 147 -15.49 -19.54 -6.74
CA PRO A 147 -14.68 -20.04 -7.87
C PRO A 147 -15.03 -19.37 -9.21
N GLU A 148 -16.25 -18.86 -9.36
CA GLU A 148 -16.69 -18.07 -10.50
C GLU A 148 -15.89 -16.77 -10.68
N LEU A 149 -15.24 -16.25 -9.63
CA LEU A 149 -14.39 -15.06 -9.66
C LEU A 149 -12.92 -15.37 -10.00
N GLN A 150 -12.52 -16.64 -10.01
CA GLN A 150 -11.13 -17.05 -10.25
C GLN A 150 -10.61 -16.64 -11.64
N ILE A 151 -9.65 -15.73 -11.71
CA ILE A 151 -8.96 -15.34 -12.95
C ILE A 151 -7.67 -16.15 -13.12
N VAL A 152 -6.98 -16.45 -12.02
CA VAL A 152 -5.69 -17.14 -12.00
C VAL A 152 -5.84 -18.48 -11.28
N ASP A 153 -5.15 -19.51 -11.76
CA ASP A 153 -5.13 -20.79 -11.06
C ASP A 153 -4.45 -20.65 -9.68
N GLU A 154 -4.85 -21.50 -8.73
CA GLU A 154 -4.36 -21.41 -7.35
C GLU A 154 -2.84 -21.60 -7.27
N ARG A 155 -2.26 -22.44 -8.14
CA ARG A 155 -0.82 -22.69 -8.17
C ARG A 155 -0.03 -21.45 -8.57
N THR A 156 -0.44 -20.75 -9.63
CA THR A 156 0.21 -19.54 -10.13
C THR A 156 0.07 -18.40 -9.12
N PHE A 157 -1.10 -18.29 -8.48
CA PHE A 157 -1.30 -17.32 -7.41
C PHE A 157 -0.38 -17.58 -6.20
N ASP A 158 -0.34 -18.83 -5.73
CA ASP A 158 0.44 -19.20 -4.55
C ASP A 158 1.95 -19.10 -4.84
N GLU A 159 2.40 -19.39 -6.06
CA GLU A 159 3.78 -19.15 -6.49
C GLU A 159 4.14 -17.66 -6.43
N ALA A 160 3.27 -16.79 -6.94
CA ALA A 160 3.45 -15.34 -6.84
C ALA A 160 3.52 -14.88 -5.37
N GLN A 161 2.67 -15.41 -4.49
CA GLN A 161 2.74 -15.09 -3.05
C GLN A 161 4.07 -15.53 -2.44
N ARG A 162 4.57 -16.73 -2.77
CA ARG A 162 5.84 -17.23 -2.28
C ARG A 162 6.99 -16.29 -2.65
N ILE A 163 7.05 -15.86 -3.91
CA ILE A 163 8.05 -14.89 -4.40
C ILE A 163 7.96 -13.57 -3.62
N ILE A 164 6.74 -13.08 -3.36
CA ILE A 164 6.51 -11.84 -2.59
C ILE A 164 7.00 -12.01 -1.14
N GLU A 165 6.71 -13.14 -0.51
CA GLU A 165 7.14 -13.46 0.85
C GLU A 165 8.65 -13.59 0.97
N GLU A 166 9.31 -14.31 0.05
CA GLU A 166 10.76 -14.45 -0.01
C GLU A 166 11.44 -13.08 -0.14
N LYS A 167 10.89 -12.19 -0.97
CA LYS A 167 11.35 -10.81 -1.08
C LYS A 167 11.19 -10.07 0.24
N ASN A 168 10.02 -10.10 0.86
CA ASN A 168 9.78 -9.43 2.14
C ASN A 168 10.74 -9.91 3.24
N GLN A 169 11.01 -11.22 3.33
CA GLN A 169 11.96 -11.79 4.31
C GLN A 169 13.40 -11.33 4.07
N LYS A 170 13.83 -11.26 2.81
CA LYS A 170 15.15 -10.71 2.44
C LYS A 170 15.28 -9.26 2.91
N TYR A 171 14.20 -8.48 2.83
CA TYR A 171 14.16 -7.08 3.27
C TYR A 171 14.12 -6.89 4.79
N GLU A 172 13.65 -7.87 5.55
CA GLU A 172 13.66 -7.80 7.03
C GLU A 172 15.02 -8.19 7.62
N THR A 173 15.79 -9.03 6.92
CA THR A 173 17.09 -9.51 7.39
C THR A 173 18.23 -8.55 7.05
N ASP A 174 18.10 -7.81 5.95
CA ASP A 174 19.07 -6.80 5.51
C ASP A 174 18.62 -5.40 5.94
N ASN A 175 19.14 -4.92 7.08
CA ASN A 175 18.87 -3.58 7.64
C ASN A 175 19.34 -2.42 6.72
N SER A 176 19.91 -2.71 5.55
CA SER A 176 20.19 -1.74 4.52
C SER A 176 19.10 -1.77 3.45
N LYS A 177 18.10 -0.90 3.57
CA LYS A 177 17.21 -0.61 2.43
C LYS A 177 18.07 -0.01 1.32
N GLY A 178 18.49 -0.82 0.36
CA GLY A 178 19.11 -0.34 -0.86
C GLY A 178 18.15 0.60 -1.58
N LEU A 179 18.63 1.78 -2.00
CA LEU A 179 17.85 2.76 -2.76
C LEU A 179 17.17 2.10 -3.98
N VAL A 180 17.86 1.16 -4.62
CA VAL A 180 17.38 0.41 -5.78
C VAL A 180 16.16 -0.46 -5.45
N ASP A 181 16.19 -1.16 -4.32
CA ASP A 181 15.07 -2.01 -3.87
C ASP A 181 13.83 -1.19 -3.50
N PHE A 182 14.04 -0.03 -2.87
CA PHE A 182 12.97 0.90 -2.55
C PHE A 182 12.36 1.53 -3.81
N ILE A 183 13.19 1.91 -4.79
CA ILE A 183 12.74 2.39 -6.10
C ILE A 183 11.94 1.30 -6.82
N GLN A 184 12.35 0.03 -6.73
CA GLN A 184 11.62 -1.08 -7.33
C GLN A 184 10.23 -1.28 -6.68
N GLU A 185 10.10 -1.15 -5.35
CA GLU A 185 8.84 -1.35 -4.63
C GLU A 185 7.84 -0.18 -4.75
N PHE A 186 8.35 1.05 -4.80
CA PHE A 186 7.51 2.25 -4.75
C PHE A 186 7.42 3.02 -6.06
N ASP A 187 8.21 2.67 -7.08
CA ASP A 187 8.46 3.49 -8.28
C ASP A 187 9.26 4.76 -7.94
N LEU A 188 10.29 5.08 -8.74
CA LEU A 188 11.22 6.19 -8.51
C LEU A 188 10.48 7.52 -8.34
N PHE A 189 9.43 7.73 -9.13
CA PHE A 189 8.63 8.96 -9.06
C PHE A 189 7.91 9.11 -7.72
N THR A 190 7.28 8.05 -7.21
CA THR A 190 6.65 8.07 -5.87
C THR A 190 7.68 8.30 -4.76
N VAL A 191 8.88 7.75 -4.90
CA VAL A 191 10.00 7.99 -3.97
C VAL A 191 10.41 9.46 -3.97
N VAL A 192 10.51 10.08 -5.15
CA VAL A 192 10.86 11.49 -5.30
C VAL A 192 9.75 12.41 -4.76
N GLU A 193 8.48 12.13 -5.06
CA GLU A 193 7.35 12.93 -4.61
C GLU A 193 7.07 12.83 -3.10
N SER A 194 7.21 11.63 -2.51
CA SER A 194 7.08 11.45 -1.06
C SER A 194 8.27 12.00 -0.27
N SER A 195 9.41 12.24 -0.94
CA SER A 195 10.59 12.90 -0.37
C SER A 195 10.43 14.43 -0.35
N SER A 196 9.33 14.91 0.23
CA SER A 196 9.13 16.33 0.50
C SER A 196 10.23 16.86 1.44
N GLY A 197 11.32 17.37 0.85
CA GLY A 197 12.08 18.49 1.41
C GLY A 197 13.60 18.44 1.46
N ARG A 198 14.34 17.33 1.24
CA ARG A 198 15.82 17.32 1.47
C ARG A 198 16.71 16.39 0.63
N ILE A 199 16.29 15.91 -0.55
CA ILE A 199 17.21 15.18 -1.43
C ILE A 199 17.39 15.95 -2.74
N ALA A 200 18.42 16.81 -2.78
CA ALA A 200 18.92 17.33 -4.05
C ALA A 200 19.70 16.21 -4.74
N VAL A 201 19.04 15.44 -5.61
CA VAL A 201 19.73 14.53 -6.53
C VAL A 201 20.43 15.37 -7.59
N ARG A 202 21.72 15.66 -7.36
CA ARG A 202 22.57 16.28 -8.37
C ARG A 202 22.91 15.21 -9.40
N ILE A 203 22.13 15.14 -10.47
CA ILE A 203 22.49 14.37 -11.67
C ILE A 203 23.76 15.01 -12.23
N MET A 204 24.92 14.39 -12.00
CA MET A 204 26.16 14.82 -12.63
C MET A 204 26.15 14.33 -14.08
N PRO A 205 26.29 15.24 -15.06
CA PRO A 205 26.44 14.84 -16.45
C PRO A 205 27.83 14.22 -16.61
N TRP A 206 27.83 12.93 -16.93
CA TRP A 206 28.76 12.27 -17.84
C TRP A 206 30.22 12.76 -17.81
N CYS A 207 31.08 12.09 -17.04
CA CYS A 207 32.53 12.10 -17.29
C CYS A 207 32.94 10.72 -17.82
N ALA A 208 33.26 10.70 -19.11
CA ALA A 208 33.99 9.63 -19.75
C ALA A 208 35.38 9.46 -19.09
N GLY A 209 35.75 8.19 -18.88
CA GLY A 209 37.09 7.64 -18.64
C GLY A 209 38.17 8.50 -17.97
N GLU A 210 38.67 8.06 -16.81
CA GLU A 210 39.97 7.39 -16.72
C GLU A 210 40.23 6.82 -15.32
N ARG A 211 40.89 5.66 -15.26
CA ARG A 211 41.37 5.02 -14.01
C ARG A 211 42.56 5.81 -13.46
N ARG A 212 42.57 6.12 -12.16
CA ARG A 212 43.76 5.99 -11.30
C ARG A 212 43.42 6.13 -9.81
N THR A 213 43.99 5.20 -9.06
CA THR A 213 44.14 5.14 -7.60
C THR A 213 44.88 6.35 -7.04
N ALA A 214 44.36 6.97 -5.98
CA ALA A 214 45.12 7.35 -4.77
C ALA A 214 44.26 8.23 -3.84
N ILE A 215 44.36 7.93 -2.56
CA ILE A 215 43.93 8.72 -1.41
C ILE A 215 44.84 9.96 -1.34
N ASP A 216 44.31 11.19 -1.32
CA ASP A 216 44.84 12.27 -0.45
C ASP A 216 43.90 13.47 -0.33
N HIS A 217 44.03 14.13 0.83
CA HIS A 217 43.36 15.32 1.30
C HIS A 217 43.86 16.63 0.64
N ARG A 218 42.95 17.62 0.63
CA ARG A 218 43.13 19.10 0.45
C ARG A 218 43.35 19.65 -0.96
N CYS A 219 42.53 20.66 -1.28
CA CYS A 219 42.89 21.99 -1.84
C CYS A 219 41.58 22.79 -1.98
N THR A 220 41.18 23.64 -1.02
CA THR A 220 41.35 25.10 -0.99
C THR A 220 41.45 25.84 -2.33
N ASN A 221 40.44 26.72 -2.52
CA ASN A 221 40.51 28.15 -2.85
C ASN A 221 40.26 28.65 -4.30
N GLN A 222 39.58 29.82 -4.32
CA GLN A 222 39.51 30.90 -5.32
C GLN A 222 38.34 30.91 -6.34
N GLY A 223 37.66 32.07 -6.39
CA GLY A 223 36.42 32.38 -7.13
C GLY A 223 36.57 32.55 -8.66
N PRO A 224 35.67 33.30 -9.35
CA PRO A 224 35.48 34.72 -9.05
C PRO A 224 34.02 35.22 -9.02
N HIS A 225 33.90 36.41 -8.43
CA HIS A 225 32.81 37.38 -8.54
C HIS A 225 32.40 37.65 -9.99
N VAL A 226 31.09 37.69 -10.26
CA VAL A 226 30.50 38.55 -11.31
C VAL A 226 29.19 39.12 -10.77
N SER A 227 29.19 40.44 -10.54
CA SER A 227 27.99 41.26 -10.38
C SER A 227 27.49 41.65 -11.77
N LEU A 228 26.17 41.66 -12.00
CA LEU A 228 25.56 42.42 -13.10
C LEU A 228 24.12 42.82 -12.72
N HIS A 229 23.98 44.14 -12.57
CA HIS A 229 22.83 45.06 -12.56
C HIS A 229 21.46 44.64 -12.01
#